data_AF-A0A2V8GMI4-F1
#
_entry.id   AF-A0A2V8GMI4-F1
#
_cell.length_a   1.000
_cell.length_b   1.000
_cell.length_c   1.000
_cell.angle_alpha   90.00
_cell.angle_beta   90.00
_cell.angle_gamma   90.00
#
_symmetry.space_group_name_H-M   'P 1'
#
loop_
_entity.id
_entity.type
_entity.pdbx_description
1 polymer ?
#
loop_
_entity_poly.entity_id
_entity_poly.type
_entity_poly.pdbx_seq_one_letter_code
_entity_poly.pdbx_strand_id
1 'polypeptide(L)' 'MAGARHFRELHCWQLSNELKLGIYRLSDRPEVKRDFRFHDQIRDAAASAPRNIAEGFGRRSHADFARFLDVARGSLA' A
#
# COMPACT_ATOMS: atom_id res chain seq x y z
N MET A 1 -11.82 1.53 23.82
CA MET A 1 -11.42 0.56 22.78
C MET A 1 -9.92 0.55 22.70
N ALA A 2 -9.26 -0.61 22.80
CA ALA A 2 -7.83 -0.68 22.54
C ALA A 2 -7.61 -0.41 21.04
N GLY A 3 -6.69 0.50 20.71
CA GLY A 3 -6.26 0.69 19.32
C GLY A 3 -5.57 -0.56 18.78
N ALA A 4 -5.47 -0.67 17.46
CA ALA A 4 -4.67 -1.72 16.81
C ALA A 4 -3.24 -1.73 17.40
N ARG A 5 -2.66 -2.92 17.62
CA ARG A 5 -1.29 -3.10 18.13
C ARG A 5 -0.29 -3.32 17.01
N HIS A 6 -0.78 -3.69 15.83
CA HIS A 6 -0.01 -3.86 14.61
C HIS A 6 -0.78 -3.30 13.42
N PHE A 7 -0.08 -2.68 12.46
CA PHE A 7 -0.70 -2.14 11.24
C PHE A 7 -1.50 -3.17 10.42
N ARG A 8 -1.24 -4.47 10.60
CA ARG A 8 -1.94 -5.55 9.88
C ARG A 8 -3.36 -5.76 10.38
N GLU A 9 -3.67 -5.27 11.58
CA GLU A 9 -5.03 -5.25 12.14
C GLU A 9 -5.88 -4.13 11.54
N LEU A 10 -5.27 -3.16 10.84
CA LEU A 10 -6.00 -2.07 10.20
C LEU A 10 -6.67 -2.57 8.91
N HIS A 11 -7.99 -2.40 8.81
CA HIS A 11 -8.73 -2.73 7.58
C HIS A 11 -8.21 -1.97 6.36
N CYS A 12 -7.83 -0.69 6.51
CA CYS A 12 -7.26 0.07 5.41
C CYS A 12 -5.96 -0.56 4.88
N TRP A 13 -5.10 -1.07 5.75
CA TRP A 13 -3.91 -1.79 5.34
C TRP A 13 -4.24 -3.11 4.64
N GLN A 14 -5.20 -3.86 5.18
CA GLN A 14 -5.63 -5.15 4.60
C GLN A 14 -6.15 -4.97 3.17
N LEU A 15 -7.05 -4.00 2.97
CA LEU A 15 -7.62 -3.68 1.66
C LEU A 15 -6.55 -3.17 0.68
N SER A 16 -5.66 -2.27 1.11
CA SER A 16 -4.56 -1.80 0.25
C SER A 16 -3.59 -2.94 -0.11
N ASN A 17 -3.33 -3.86 0.83
CA ASN A 17 -2.47 -5.02 0.57
C ASN A 17 -3.16 -6.03 -0.37
N GLU A 18 -4.47 -6.22 -0.26
CA GLU A 18 -5.25 -7.05 -1.18
C GLU A 18 -5.20 -6.49 -2.61
N LEU A 19 -5.41 -5.18 -2.78
CA LEU A 19 -5.26 -4.50 -4.07
C LEU A 19 -3.86 -4.71 -4.66
N LYS A 20 -2.81 -4.54 -3.85
CA LYS A 20 -1.43 -4.81 -4.26
C LYS A 20 -1.25 -6.23 -4.78
N LEU A 21 -1.77 -7.23 -4.05
CA LEU A 21 -1.68 -8.63 -4.48
C LEU A 21 -2.45 -8.89 -5.78
N GLY A 22 -3.60 -8.24 -5.97
CA GLY A 22 -4.35 -8.26 -7.23
C GLY A 22 -3.51 -7.73 -8.40
N ILE A 23 -2.88 -6.56 -8.22
CA ILE A 23 -2.00 -5.96 -9.25
C ILE A 23 -0.80 -6.86 -9.54
N TYR A 24 -0.18 -7.45 -8.52
CA TYR A 24 0.96 -8.35 -8.73
C TYR A 24 0.57 -9.54 -9.62
N ARG A 25 -0.57 -10.19 -9.32
CA ARG A 25 -1.12 -11.28 -10.14
C ARG A 25 -1.43 -10.85 -11.57
N LEU A 26 -1.96 -9.63 -11.77
CA LEU A 26 -2.23 -9.09 -13.11
C LEU A 26 -0.93 -8.79 -13.88
N SER A 27 0.07 -8.24 -13.19
CA SER A 27 1.36 -7.88 -13.78
C SER A 27 2.23 -9.09 -14.15
N ASP A 28 2.01 -10.24 -13.50
CA ASP A 28 2.72 -11.48 -13.83
C ASP A 28 2.27 -12.12 -15.15
N ARG A 29 1.20 -11.60 -15.79
CA ARG A 29 0.74 -12.06 -17.11
C ARG A 29 1.81 -11.78 -18.19
N PRO A 30 2.02 -12.69 -19.17
CA PRO A 30 3.08 -12.57 -20.17
C PRO A 30 3.07 -11.25 -20.94
N GLU A 31 1.89 -10.68 -21.19
CA GLU A 31 1.71 -9.45 -21.96
C GLU A 31 2.24 -8.24 -21.18
N VAL A 32 2.00 -8.19 -19.86
CA VAL A 32 2.44 -7.10 -18.99
C VAL A 32 3.92 -7.27 -18.65
N LYS A 33 4.36 -8.50 -18.38
CA LYS A 33 5.74 -8.82 -17.97
C LYS A 33 6.79 -8.52 -19.04
N ARG A 34 6.39 -8.42 -20.32
CA ARG A 34 7.28 -8.06 -21.43
C ARG A 34 7.59 -6.56 -21.49
N ASP A 35 6.71 -5.72 -20.96
CA ASP A 35 6.98 -4.30 -20.77
C ASP A 35 7.55 -4.09 -19.37
N PHE A 36 8.87 -4.22 -19.24
CA PHE A 36 9.57 -4.13 -17.96
C PHE A 36 9.29 -2.82 -17.22
N ARG A 37 9.21 -1.70 -17.95
CA ARG A 37 8.97 -0.39 -17.34
C ARG A 37 7.57 -0.32 -16.76
N PHE A 38 6.56 -0.72 -17.54
CA PHE A 38 5.18 -0.71 -17.08
C PHE A 38 4.97 -1.70 -15.93
N HIS A 39 5.53 -2.91 -16.04
CA HIS A 39 5.51 -3.93 -15.00
C HIS A 39 6.04 -3.40 -13.65
N ASP A 40 7.20 -2.76 -13.65
CA ASP A 40 7.79 -2.27 -12.41
C ASP A 40 7.02 -1.07 -11.85
N GLN A 41 6.64 -0.12 -12.72
CA GLN A 41 5.89 1.07 -12.32
C GLN A 41 4.54 0.71 -11.66
N ILE A 42 3.78 -0.23 -12.24
CA ILE A 42 2.47 -0.60 -11.69
C ILE A 42 2.62 -1.34 -10.35
N ARG A 43 3.66 -2.17 -10.18
CA ARG A 43 3.93 -2.87 -8.92
C ARG A 43 4.39 -1.93 -7.82
N ASP A 44 5.19 -0.92 -8.15
CA ASP A 44 5.64 0.08 -7.18
C ASP A 44 4.51 1.00 -6.74
N ALA A 45 3.67 1.45 -7.68
CA ALA A 45 2.48 2.22 -7.37
C ALA A 45 1.56 1.44 -6.42
N ALA A 46 1.27 0.17 -6.75
CA ALA A 46 0.44 -0.71 -5.94
C ALA A 46 0.97 -0.94 -4.52
N ALA A 47 2.29 -0.99 -4.35
CA ALA A 47 2.92 -1.18 -3.05
C ALA A 47 3.01 0.11 -2.22
N SER A 48 2.79 1.29 -2.81
CA SER A 48 2.95 2.58 -2.12
C SER A 48 2.00 2.73 -0.92
N ALA A 49 0.69 2.51 -1.12
CA ALA A 49 -0.31 2.68 -0.06
C ALA A 49 -0.08 1.77 1.16
N PRO A 50 0.09 0.43 1.03
CA PRO A 50 0.34 -0.41 2.20
C PRO A 50 1.72 -0.14 2.85
N ARG A 51 2.73 0.33 2.10
CA ARG A 51 4.02 0.78 2.67
C ARG A 51 3.84 2.02 3.54
N ASN A 52 3.18 3.06 3.03
CA ASN A 52 2.93 4.29 3.77
C ASN A 52 2.08 4.06 5.02
N ILE A 53 1.06 3.20 4.97
CA ILE A 53 0.26 2.86 6.15
C ILE A 53 1.11 2.17 7.22
N ALA A 54 1.94 1.19 6.82
CA ALA A 54 2.80 0.47 7.76
C ALA A 54 3.87 1.38 8.36
N GLU A 55 4.49 2.25 7.55
CA GLU A 55 5.48 3.22 8.00
C GLU A 55 4.88 4.26 8.94
N GLY A 56 3.71 4.79 8.60
CA GLY A 56 2.95 5.73 9.41
C GLY A 56 2.54 5.16 10.77
N PHE A 57 2.14 3.89 10.81
CA PHE A 57 1.76 3.22 12.06
C PHE A 57 2.93 3.13 13.06
N GLY A 58 4.17 3.08 12.57
CA GLY A 58 5.38 3.08 13.41
C GLY A 58 5.79 4.47 13.91
N ARG A 59 5.07 5.54 13.57
CA ARG A 59 5.41 6.91 13.98
C ARG A 59 4.99 7.20 15.42
N ARG A 60 5.65 8.20 16.02
CA ARG A 60 5.53 8.52 17.46
C ARG A 60 4.22 9.21 17.83
N SER A 61 3.54 9.84 16.86
CA SER A 61 2.34 10.62 17.10
C SER A 61 1.22 10.27 16.11
N HIS A 62 -0.02 10.49 16.55
CA HIS A 62 -1.20 10.34 15.69
C HIS A 62 -1.19 11.34 14.53
N ALA A 63 -0.60 12.53 14.73
CA ALA A 63 -0.46 13.54 13.68
C ALA A 63 0.49 13.07 12.57
N ASP A 64 1.63 12.47 12.93
CA ASP A 64 2.55 11.89 11.96
C ASP A 64 1.87 10.74 11.21
N PHE A 65 1.17 9.85 11.93
CA PHE A 65 0.45 8.75 11.29
C PHE A 65 -0.59 9.27 10.29
N ALA A 66 -1.36 10.30 10.63
CA ALA A 66 -2.34 10.91 9.74
C ALA A 66 -1.71 11.42 8.43
N ARG A 67 -0.53 12.06 8.49
CA ARG A 67 0.19 12.51 7.28
C ARG A 67 0.55 11.35 6.36
N PHE A 68 0.97 10.21 6.90
CA PHE A 68 1.24 9.01 6.11
C PHE A 68 -0.05 8.41 5.50
N LEU A 69 -1.17 8.48 6.21
CA LEU A 69 -2.46 8.07 5.67
C LEU A 69 -2.93 8.97 4.52
N ASP A 70 -2.65 10.27 4.58
CA ASP A 70 -2.94 11.19 3.48
C ASP A 70 -2.11 10.86 2.23
N VAL A 71 -0.82 10.54 2.39
CA VAL A 71 0.04 10.07 1.28
C VAL A 71 -0.45 8.74 0.72
N ALA A 72 -0.84 7.80 1.59
CA ALA A 72 -1.39 6.51 1.18
C ALA A 72 -2.69 6.69 0.38
N ARG A 73 -3.58 7.58 0.83
CA ARG A 73 -4.83 7.92 0.12
C ARG A 73 -4.55 8.57 -1.23
N GLY A 74 -3.61 9.52 -1.29
CA GLY A 74 -3.21 10.16 -2.54
C GLY A 74 -2.58 9.19 -3.55
N SER A 75 -1.94 8.11 -3.07
CA SER A 75 -1.38 7.06 -3.94
C SER A 75 -2.45 6.15 -4.58
N LEU A 76 -3.72 6.23 -4.13
CA LEU A 76 -4.84 5.42 -4.61
C LEU A 76 -5.81 6.21 -5.51
N ALA A 77 -5.60 7.52 -5.66
CA ALA A 77 -6.41 8.40 -6.50
C ALA A 77 -5.96 8.36 -7.97
#